data_AF-A0A2M8AEV3-F1
#
_entry.id   AF-A0A2M8AEV3-F1
#
_cell.length_a   1.000
_cell.length_b   1.000
_cell.length_c   1.000
_cell.angle_alpha   90.00
_cell.angle_beta   90.00
_cell.angle_gamma   90.00
#
_symmetry.space_group_name_H-M   'P 1'
#
loop_
_entity.id
_entity.type
_entity.pdbx_description
1 polymer ?
#
loop_
_entity_poly.entity_id
_entity_poly.type
_entity_poly.pdbx_seq_one_letter_code
_entity_poly.pdbx_strand_id
1 'polypeptide(L)'
;VKAQNVQLKEYLAIWDTGATHSAITKKVVDDLKLQPTGVRETRHAGGKSSNNTYLVNIALPNRVIVPHVRVTEVQLIPDDNVSDDKQPQLLIGMDIISLGDFAVTNANGKTTFSFRVPSVQEIDFIPDTQERNIIEGGNRAQRRALQAKKRRGLI
;
A
#
# COMPACT_ATOMS: atom_id res chain seq x y z
N VAL A 1 6.79 23.16 -27.46
CA VAL A 1 6.91 22.81 -26.03
C VAL A 1 8.16 21.95 -25.90
N LYS A 2 9.23 22.43 -25.22
CA LYS A 2 10.40 21.57 -24.98
C LYS A 2 9.95 20.46 -24.04
N ALA A 3 10.05 19.20 -24.47
CA ALA A 3 9.93 18.07 -23.57
C ALA A 3 11.00 18.26 -22.50
N GLN A 4 10.58 18.56 -21.26
CA GLN A 4 11.48 18.45 -20.13
C GLN A 4 11.91 16.99 -20.08
N ASN A 5 13.22 16.76 -20.08
CA ASN A 5 13.77 15.42 -19.96
C ASN A 5 13.50 14.99 -18.50
N VAL A 6 12.36 14.34 -18.26
CA VAL A 6 11.96 13.89 -16.92
C VAL A 6 12.83 12.70 -16.56
N GLN A 7 13.86 12.93 -15.77
CA GLN A 7 14.71 11.87 -15.25
C GLN A 7 14.01 11.21 -14.06
N LEU A 8 13.65 9.93 -14.21
CA LEU A 8 13.19 9.12 -13.08
C LEU A 8 14.39 8.79 -12.18
N LYS A 9 14.19 8.91 -10.88
CA LYS A 9 15.16 8.48 -9.87
C LYS A 9 14.53 7.39 -9.01
N GLU A 10 15.27 6.30 -8.83
CA GLU A 10 14.79 5.12 -8.11
C GLU A 10 15.11 5.23 -6.62
N TYR A 11 14.16 4.79 -5.80
CA TYR A 11 14.27 4.77 -4.35
C TYR A 11 13.65 3.48 -3.81
N LEU A 12 14.21 2.96 -2.72
CA LEU A 12 13.55 1.90 -1.96
C LEU A 12 12.34 2.47 -1.22
N ALA A 13 11.22 1.76 -1.27
CA ALA A 13 9.97 2.19 -0.66
C ALA A 13 9.38 1.13 0.28
N ILE A 14 8.73 1.59 1.36
CA ILE A 14 7.93 0.77 2.27
C ILE A 14 6.47 0.88 1.86
N TRP A 15 5.76 -0.24 1.82
CA TRP A 15 4.30 -0.23 1.77
C TRP A 15 3.74 -0.21 3.19
N ASP A 16 2.98 0.82 3.54
CA ASP A 16 2.46 1.01 4.89
C ASP A 16 0.94 1.24 4.87
N THR A 17 0.19 0.20 5.21
CA THR A 17 -1.27 0.24 5.32
C THR A 17 -1.76 1.08 6.50
N GLY A 18 -0.88 1.39 7.47
CA GLY A 18 -1.18 2.26 8.62
C GLY A 18 -1.09 3.75 8.29
N ALA A 19 -0.48 4.12 7.16
CA ALA A 19 -0.33 5.50 6.75
C ALA A 19 -1.47 5.97 5.84
N THR A 20 -2.15 7.06 6.21
CA THR A 20 -3.21 7.62 5.35
C THR A 20 -2.65 8.20 4.05
N HIS A 21 -1.43 8.77 4.07
CA HIS A 21 -0.80 9.42 2.92
C HIS A 21 0.63 8.93 2.77
N SER A 22 1.12 8.95 1.54
CA SER A 22 2.51 8.65 1.22
C SER A 22 3.45 9.73 1.75
N ALA A 23 4.69 9.35 2.05
CA ALA A 23 5.67 10.24 2.65
C ALA A 23 7.08 10.01 2.09
N ILE A 24 7.88 11.06 2.01
CA ILE A 24 9.24 11.01 1.47
C ILE A 24 10.23 11.53 2.51
N THR A 25 11.47 11.06 2.44
CA THR A 25 12.54 11.60 3.28
C THR A 25 13.09 12.91 2.73
N LYS A 26 13.80 13.65 3.59
CA LYS A 26 14.57 14.83 3.19
C LYS A 26 15.56 14.53 2.06
N LYS A 27 16.13 13.32 2.01
CA LYS A 27 17.02 12.91 0.92
C LYS A 27 16.34 12.99 -0.44
N VAL A 28 15.09 12.54 -0.56
CA VAL A 28 14.31 12.65 -1.82
C VAL A 28 14.07 14.10 -2.19
N VAL A 29 13.72 14.93 -1.19
CA VAL A 29 13.52 16.38 -1.38
C VAL A 29 14.77 17.04 -1.94
N ASP A 30 15.93 16.78 -1.34
CA ASP A 30 17.20 17.37 -1.73
C ASP A 30 17.67 16.82 -3.10
N ASP A 31 17.56 15.52 -3.31
CA ASP A 31 17.95 14.82 -4.54
C ASP A 31 17.16 15.31 -5.77
N LEU A 32 15.86 15.59 -5.59
CA LEU A 32 14.95 16.07 -6.64
C LEU A 32 14.78 17.59 -6.64
N LYS A 33 15.43 18.30 -5.70
CA LYS A 33 15.34 19.76 -5.52
C LYS A 33 13.90 20.27 -5.38
N LEU A 34 13.06 19.51 -4.66
CA LEU A 34 11.64 19.80 -4.52
C LEU A 34 11.41 21.07 -3.69
N GLN A 35 10.40 21.84 -4.07
CA GLN A 35 9.95 23.00 -3.32
C GLN A 35 8.74 22.63 -2.45
N PRO A 36 8.70 23.03 -1.16
CA PRO A 36 7.54 22.80 -0.32
C PRO A 36 6.29 23.44 -0.93
N THR A 37 5.19 22.69 -0.91
CA THR A 37 3.85 23.15 -1.34
C THR A 37 2.95 23.58 -0.17
N GLY A 38 3.38 23.32 1.06
CA GLY A 38 2.65 23.64 2.29
C GLY A 38 3.20 22.86 3.48
N VAL A 39 2.50 22.94 4.61
CA VAL A 39 2.87 22.26 5.86
C VAL A 39 1.67 21.46 6.36
N ARG A 40 1.93 20.31 6.98
CA ARG A 40 0.91 19.42 7.54
C ARG A 40 1.30 18.93 8.93
N GLU A 41 0.34 18.96 9.86
CA GLU A 41 0.46 18.25 11.13
C GLU A 41 0.28 16.75 10.89
N THR A 42 1.33 15.97 11.15
CA THR A 42 1.30 14.51 11.16
C THR A 42 1.21 13.99 12.58
N ARG A 43 0.34 13.00 12.79
CA ARG A 43 0.21 12.27 14.05
C ARG A 43 0.89 10.92 13.88
N HIS A 44 1.85 10.64 14.74
CA HIS A 44 2.56 9.35 14.79
C HIS A 44 2.57 8.84 16.23
N ALA A 45 3.03 7.61 16.44
CA ALA A 45 3.01 6.96 17.77
C ALA A 45 3.73 7.78 18.86
N GLY A 46 4.70 8.62 18.49
CA GLY A 46 5.44 9.51 19.38
C GLY A 46 4.87 10.92 19.57
N GLY A 47 3.71 11.27 18.99
CA GLY A 47 3.08 12.57 19.15
C GLY A 47 2.71 13.28 17.84
N LYS A 48 2.86 14.61 17.83
CA LYS A 48 2.54 15.47 16.69
C LYS A 48 3.79 16.17 16.18
N SER A 49 3.97 16.18 14.87
CA SER A 49 5.02 16.93 14.19
C SER A 49 4.42 17.73 13.03
N SER A 50 4.98 18.90 12.76
CA SER A 50 4.58 19.74 11.63
C SER A 50 5.62 19.59 10.55
N ASN A 51 5.25 18.97 9.43
CA ASN A 51 6.18 18.61 8.36
C ASN A 51 5.78 19.26 7.03
N ASN A 52 6.78 19.56 6.21
CA ASN A 52 6.55 20.07 4.87
C ASN A 52 5.81 19.05 4.01
N THR A 53 5.07 19.54 3.02
CA THR A 53 4.41 18.72 2.01
C THR A 53 4.91 19.10 0.62
N TYR A 54 4.95 18.13 -0.28
CA TYR A 54 5.47 18.27 -1.64
C TYR A 54 4.52 17.60 -2.62
N LEU A 55 4.59 18.02 -3.89
CA LEU A 55 3.85 17.40 -4.98
C LEU A 55 4.82 16.64 -5.88
N VAL A 56 4.59 15.34 -6.05
CA VAL A 56 5.47 14.46 -6.83
C VAL A 56 4.65 13.54 -7.74
N ASN A 57 5.30 13.02 -8.78
CA ASN A 57 4.76 11.90 -9.54
C ASN A 57 5.47 10.63 -9.05
N ILE A 58 4.71 9.58 -8.73
CA ILE A 58 5.28 8.30 -8.27
C ILE A 58 5.08 7.27 -9.37
N ALA A 59 6.20 6.73 -9.86
CA ALA A 59 6.21 5.60 -10.79
C ALA A 59 6.42 4.30 -10.00
N LEU A 60 5.53 3.34 -10.22
CA LEU A 60 5.61 2.00 -9.63
C LEU A 60 6.24 1.01 -10.63
N PRO A 61 6.90 -0.08 -10.16
CA PRO A 61 7.58 -1.04 -11.04
C PRO A 61 6.69 -1.69 -12.11
N ASN A 62 5.38 -1.75 -11.88
CA ASN A 62 4.38 -2.24 -12.84
C ASN A 62 4.03 -1.23 -13.95
N ARG A 63 4.88 -0.21 -14.18
CA ARG A 63 4.71 0.86 -15.18
C ARG A 63 3.47 1.72 -14.97
N VAL A 64 2.94 1.75 -13.75
CA VAL A 64 1.89 2.69 -13.33
C VAL A 64 2.54 3.96 -12.83
N ILE A 65 2.04 5.11 -13.28
CA ILE A 65 2.44 6.42 -12.76
C ILE A 65 1.21 7.02 -12.08
N VAL A 66 1.36 7.37 -10.79
CA VAL A 66 0.38 8.13 -10.03
C VAL A 66 0.84 9.59 -10.03
N PRO A 67 0.16 10.48 -10.77
CA PRO A 67 0.58 11.87 -10.88
C PRO A 67 0.07 12.71 -9.70
N HIS A 68 0.77 13.80 -9.40
CA HIS A 68 0.35 14.82 -8.42
C HIS A 68 0.05 14.26 -7.02
N VAL A 69 0.84 13.30 -6.55
CA VAL A 69 0.75 12.77 -5.19
C VAL A 69 1.28 13.81 -4.22
N ARG A 70 0.44 14.22 -3.26
CA ARG A 70 0.87 15.07 -2.15
C ARG A 70 1.52 14.21 -1.08
N VAL A 71 2.84 14.30 -0.98
CA VAL A 71 3.63 13.58 0.02
C VAL A 71 4.00 14.49 1.18
N THR A 72 4.16 13.91 2.36
CA THR A 72 4.67 14.63 3.54
C THR A 72 6.13 14.26 3.77
N GLU A 73 6.95 15.21 4.21
CA GLU A 73 8.31 14.90 4.66
C GLU A 73 8.26 14.08 5.94
N VAL A 74 9.09 13.05 6.02
CA VAL A 74 9.18 12.18 7.19
C VAL A 74 10.62 11.79 7.47
N GLN A 75 10.95 11.58 8.74
CA GLN A 75 12.16 10.90 9.14
C GLN A 75 11.86 9.42 9.31
N LEU A 76 12.34 8.59 8.38
CA LEU A 76 12.28 7.13 8.52
C LEU A 76 13.41 6.68 9.44
N ILE A 77 13.14 5.68 10.28
CA ILE A 77 14.14 5.12 11.19
C ILE A 77 15.15 4.32 10.33
N PRO A 78 16.45 4.66 10.39
CA PRO A 78 17.49 3.94 9.68
C PRO A 78 17.60 2.49 10.20
N ASP A 79 17.92 1.55 9.31
CA ASP A 79 18.37 0.22 9.71
C ASP A 79 19.90 0.25 9.82
N ASP A 80 20.40 0.10 11.04
CA ASP A 80 21.83 0.16 11.35
C ASP A 80 22.67 -0.92 10.62
N ASN A 81 22.02 -1.96 10.07
CA ASN A 81 22.69 -3.03 9.33
C ASN A 81 22.73 -2.77 7.82
N VAL A 82 22.21 -1.65 7.35
CA VAL A 82 22.06 -1.32 5.93
C VAL A 82 22.74 0.02 5.66
N SER A 83 23.52 0.08 4.56
CA SER A 83 24.18 1.32 4.16
C SER A 83 23.16 2.42 3.82
N ASP A 84 23.54 3.69 4.02
CA ASP A 84 22.64 4.84 3.82
C ASP A 84 21.96 4.89 2.45
N ASP A 85 22.64 4.43 1.40
CA ASP A 85 22.13 4.36 0.03
C ASP A 85 21.05 3.28 -0.17
N LYS A 86 20.94 2.34 0.76
CA LYS A 86 19.97 1.23 0.74
C LYS A 86 18.83 1.40 1.74
N GLN A 87 18.82 2.50 2.50
CA GLN A 87 17.71 2.78 3.40
C GLN A 87 16.45 3.17 2.61
N PRO A 88 15.24 2.80 3.07
CA PRO A 88 14.00 3.28 2.50
C PRO A 88 13.93 4.81 2.50
N GLN A 89 13.49 5.39 1.37
CA GLN A 89 13.37 6.84 1.22
C GLN A 89 11.93 7.30 0.92
N LEU A 90 11.04 6.35 0.71
CA LEU A 90 9.64 6.57 0.37
C LEU A 90 8.76 5.60 1.17
N LEU A 91 7.61 6.10 1.61
CA LEU A 91 6.55 5.32 2.22
C LEU A 91 5.30 5.48 1.35
N ILE A 92 4.78 4.36 0.87
CA ILE A 92 3.56 4.27 0.06
C ILE A 92 2.40 3.98 1.01
N GLY A 93 1.53 4.98 1.16
CA GLY A 93 0.37 4.92 2.04
C GLY A 93 -0.93 4.56 1.33
N MET A 94 -2.02 4.70 2.07
CA MET A 94 -3.38 4.41 1.61
C MET A 94 -3.85 5.27 0.44
N ASP A 95 -3.29 6.46 0.24
CA ASP A 95 -3.56 7.32 -0.92
C ASP A 95 -3.17 6.67 -2.26
N ILE A 96 -2.20 5.75 -2.26
CA ILE A 96 -1.83 4.95 -3.44
C ILE A 96 -2.36 3.52 -3.33
N ILE A 97 -2.28 2.89 -2.16
CA ILE A 97 -2.73 1.51 -1.94
C ILE A 97 -4.20 1.35 -2.33
N SER A 98 -5.05 2.33 -1.99
CA SER A 98 -6.49 2.27 -2.26
C SER A 98 -6.87 2.47 -3.74
N LEU A 99 -5.91 2.74 -4.63
CA LEU A 99 -6.17 2.86 -6.07
C LEU A 99 -6.45 1.49 -6.73
N GLY A 100 -6.16 0.40 -6.04
CA GLY A 100 -6.42 -0.95 -6.53
C GLY A 100 -6.34 -1.99 -5.44
N ASP A 101 -5.82 -3.17 -5.77
CA ASP A 101 -5.79 -4.30 -4.85
C ASP A 101 -4.39 -4.53 -4.31
N PHE A 102 -4.28 -4.48 -2.99
CA PHE A 102 -3.11 -4.83 -2.22
C PHE A 102 -3.38 -6.15 -1.51
N ALA A 103 -2.60 -7.17 -1.83
CA ALA A 103 -2.78 -8.51 -1.28
C ALA A 103 -1.47 -9.07 -0.74
N VAL A 104 -1.53 -9.60 0.47
CA VAL A 104 -0.49 -10.46 1.04
C VAL A 104 -1.13 -11.82 1.27
N THR A 105 -0.54 -12.86 0.69
CA THR A 105 -0.97 -14.24 0.91
C THR A 105 0.20 -15.05 1.44
N ASN A 106 -0.09 -15.95 2.38
CA ASN A 106 0.84 -16.99 2.77
C ASN A 106 0.27 -18.34 2.30
N ALA A 107 0.91 -18.94 1.32
CA ALA A 107 0.52 -20.23 0.77
C ALA A 107 1.74 -21.15 0.77
N ASN A 108 1.58 -22.36 1.30
CA ASN A 108 2.65 -23.36 1.40
C ASN A 108 3.91 -22.82 2.11
N GLY A 109 3.72 -22.02 3.17
CA GLY A 109 4.81 -21.40 3.92
C GLY A 109 5.54 -20.28 3.18
N LYS A 110 5.08 -19.86 2.00
CA LYS A 110 5.66 -18.77 1.22
C LYS A 110 4.75 -17.55 1.26
N THR A 111 5.30 -16.44 1.73
CA THR A 111 4.64 -15.13 1.66
C THR A 111 4.80 -14.55 0.26
N THR A 112 3.69 -14.20 -0.37
CA THR A 112 3.63 -13.48 -1.63
C THR A 112 2.92 -12.15 -1.42
N PHE A 113 3.55 -11.08 -1.87
CA PHE A 113 2.97 -9.75 -1.95
C PHE A 113 2.62 -9.43 -3.40
N SER A 114 1.42 -8.90 -3.63
CA SER A 114 0.93 -8.48 -4.93
C SER A 114 0.20 -7.14 -4.84
N PHE A 115 0.41 -6.30 -5.85
CA PHE A 115 -0.32 -5.06 -6.03
C PHE A 115 -0.72 -4.87 -7.49
N ARG A 116 -1.98 -4.47 -7.73
CA ARG A 116 -2.46 -4.11 -9.08
C ARG A 116 -3.34 -2.87 -9.01
N VAL A 117 -3.35 -2.13 -10.11
CA VAL A 117 -4.24 -0.97 -10.34
C VAL A 117 -4.68 -1.01 -11.80
N PRO A 118 -5.98 -0.81 -12.12
CA PRO A 118 -7.09 -0.70 -11.17
C PRO A 118 -7.43 -2.04 -10.51
N SER A 119 -8.34 -2.02 -9.53
CA SER A 119 -8.99 -3.25 -9.06
C SER A 119 -9.84 -3.87 -10.17
N VAL A 120 -9.85 -5.20 -10.28
CA VAL A 120 -10.67 -5.92 -11.29
C VAL A 120 -11.62 -6.96 -10.69
N GLN A 121 -11.51 -7.26 -9.39
CA GLN A 121 -12.44 -8.11 -8.66
C GLN A 121 -12.29 -7.87 -7.16
N GLU A 122 -13.36 -8.09 -6.41
CA GLU A 122 -13.35 -8.06 -4.95
C GLU A 122 -12.55 -9.25 -4.38
N ILE A 123 -11.76 -8.99 -3.34
CA ILE A 123 -11.03 -10.00 -2.58
C ILE A 123 -11.66 -10.06 -1.18
N ASP A 124 -12.62 -10.97 -1.02
CA ASP A 124 -13.26 -11.25 0.26
C ASP A 124 -13.11 -12.74 0.60
N PHE A 125 -12.38 -13.04 1.68
CA PHE A 125 -12.14 -14.40 2.15
C PHE A 125 -13.22 -14.92 3.11
N ILE A 126 -14.15 -14.06 3.54
CA ILE A 126 -15.16 -14.43 4.53
C ILE A 126 -16.10 -15.53 4.02
N PRO A 127 -16.67 -15.46 2.79
CA PRO A 127 -17.58 -16.48 2.29
C PRO A 127 -16.93 -17.87 2.24
N ASP A 128 -15.73 -17.96 1.64
CA ASP A 128 -14.96 -19.21 1.52
C ASP A 128 -14.60 -19.79 2.90
N THR A 129 -14.19 -18.93 3.84
CA THR A 129 -13.82 -19.34 5.20
C THR A 129 -15.03 -19.88 5.96
N GLN A 130 -16.17 -19.18 5.89
CA GLN A 130 -17.41 -19.62 6.52
C GLN A 130 -17.89 -20.96 5.95
N GLU A 131 -17.77 -21.15 4.64
CA GLU A 131 -18.11 -22.41 3.99
C GLU A 131 -17.26 -23.56 4.53
N ARG A 132 -15.93 -23.40 4.54
CA ARG A 132 -15.01 -24.43 5.04
C ARG A 132 -15.27 -24.78 6.50
N ASN A 133 -15.49 -23.78 7.36
CA ASN A 133 -15.81 -23.99 8.76
C ASN A 133 -17.07 -24.84 8.96
N ILE A 134 -18.10 -24.66 8.12
CA ILE A 134 -19.33 -25.47 8.16
C ILE A 134 -19.07 -26.90 7.64
N ILE A 135 -18.29 -27.05 6.57
CA ILE A 135 -17.96 -28.35 6.00
C ILE A 135 -17.15 -29.18 7.00
N GLU A 136 -16.10 -28.61 7.59
CA GLU A 136 -15.17 -29.32 8.48
C GLU A 136 -15.74 -29.48 9.90
N GLY A 137 -16.24 -28.40 10.51
CA GLY A 137 -16.66 -28.37 11.91
C GLY A 137 -18.18 -28.28 12.17
N GLY A 138 -18.98 -28.03 11.14
CA GLY A 138 -20.42 -27.81 11.28
C GLY A 138 -21.25 -29.07 11.53
N ASN A 139 -22.39 -28.90 12.20
CA ASN A 139 -23.35 -29.97 12.42
C ASN A 139 -24.16 -30.30 11.13
N ARG A 140 -24.92 -31.41 11.17
CA ARG A 140 -25.69 -31.89 10.01
C ARG A 140 -26.72 -30.88 9.50
N ALA A 141 -27.34 -30.10 10.39
CA ALA A 141 -28.32 -29.08 9.99
C ALA A 141 -27.65 -27.92 9.25
N GLN A 142 -26.50 -27.45 9.74
CA GLN A 142 -25.70 -26.40 9.11
C GLN A 142 -25.24 -26.80 7.71
N ARG A 143 -24.72 -28.03 7.54
CA ARG A 143 -24.29 -28.55 6.22
C ARG A 143 -25.45 -28.66 5.23
N ARG A 144 -26.63 -29.10 5.68
CA ARG A 144 -27.85 -29.16 4.84
C ARG A 144 -28.33 -27.78 4.42
N ALA A 145 -28.31 -26.81 5.33
CA ALA A 145 -28.68 -25.43 5.03
C ALA A 145 -27.73 -24.80 4.00
N LEU A 146 -26.41 -25.03 4.14
CA LEU A 146 -25.40 -24.60 3.18
C LEU A 146 -25.66 -25.19 1.78
N GLN A 147 -25.86 -26.50 1.69
CA GLN A 147 -26.18 -27.16 0.41
C GLN A 147 -27.48 -26.64 -0.22
N ALA A 148 -28.50 -26.37 0.59
CA ALA A 148 -29.76 -25.80 0.12
C ALA A 148 -29.58 -24.38 -0.43
N LYS A 149 -28.73 -23.55 0.22
CA LYS A 149 -28.38 -22.21 -0.28
C LYS A 149 -27.64 -22.27 -1.62
N LYS A 150 -26.65 -23.17 -1.77
CA LYS A 150 -25.92 -23.39 -3.03
C LYS A 150 -26.85 -23.84 -4.16
N ARG A 151 -27.76 -24.79 -3.89
CA ARG A 151 -28.76 -25.24 -4.88
C ARG A 151 -29.71 -24.12 -5.33
N ARG A 152 -29.86 -23.06 -4.52
CA ARG A 152 -30.69 -21.88 -4.84
C ARG A 152 -29.88 -20.71 -5.44
N GLY A 153 -28.56 -20.83 -5.57
CA GLY A 153 -27.70 -19.75 -6.07
C GLY A 153 -27.64 -18.53 -5.16
N LEU A 154 -27.87 -18.71 -3.85
CA LEU A 154 -27.84 -17.61 -2.87
C LEU A 154 -26.42 -17.30 -2.35
N ILE A 155 -25.49 -18.23 -2.61
CA ILE A 155 -24.05 -18.22 -2.36
C ILE A 155 -23.42 -19.27 -3.28
#